data_AF-A0A929GXA7-F1
#
_entry.id   AF-A0A929GXA7-F1
#
_cell.length_a   1.000
_cell.length_b   1.000
_cell.length_c   1.000
_cell.angle_alpha   90.00
_cell.angle_beta   90.00
_cell.angle_gamma   90.00
#
_symmetry.space_group_name_H-M   'P 1'
#
loop_
_entity.id
_entity.type
_entity.pdbx_description
1 polymer ?
#
loop_
_entity_poly.entity_id
_entity_poly.type
_entity_poly.pdbx_seq_one_letter_code
_entity_poly.pdbx_strand_id
1 'polypeptide(L)'
;PTPDEFDPALFPLTIQLGVNLIRNAKSSRLVAEAVPVHVGGRVLVVRTDVRDTDGRLFATVTNTLVPASSREADAGRREKSE
;
A
#
# COMPACT_ATOMS: atom_id res chain seq x y z
N PRO A 1 14.82 15.20 0.14
CA PRO A 1 13.49 15.19 -0.49
C PRO A 1 12.56 16.23 0.15
N THR A 2 12.02 17.14 -0.64
CA THR A 2 10.76 17.79 -0.26
C THR A 2 9.71 16.70 -0.04
N PRO A 3 8.76 16.84 0.89
CA PRO A 3 7.78 15.80 1.21
C PRO A 3 7.02 15.21 0.00
N ASP A 4 6.98 15.94 -1.11
CA ASP A 4 6.21 15.62 -2.31
C ASP A 4 6.99 14.83 -3.39
N GLU A 5 8.30 14.59 -3.22
CA GLU A 5 9.07 13.81 -4.20
C GLU A 5 8.99 12.31 -3.88
N PHE A 6 8.23 11.58 -4.69
CA PHE A 6 8.11 10.12 -4.60
C PHE A 6 9.45 9.46 -4.95
N ASP A 7 10.08 8.82 -3.97
CA ASP A 7 11.22 7.94 -4.19
C ASP A 7 10.75 6.47 -4.23
N PRO A 8 10.74 5.81 -5.41
CA PRO A 8 10.36 4.40 -5.52
C PRO A 8 11.29 3.47 -4.72
N ALA A 9 12.52 3.89 -4.42
CA ALA A 9 13.43 3.13 -3.56
C ALA A 9 12.99 3.16 -2.09
N LEU A 10 12.14 4.11 -1.71
CA LEU A 10 11.52 4.21 -0.39
C LEU A 10 10.07 3.66 -0.37
N PHE A 11 9.68 2.89 -1.38
CA PHE A 11 8.35 2.28 -1.42
C PHE A 11 8.27 1.06 -0.50
N PRO A 12 7.26 0.97 0.39
CA PRO A 12 7.14 -0.15 1.31
C PRO A 12 6.85 -1.47 0.59
N LEU A 13 7.49 -2.55 1.06
CA LEU A 13 7.29 -3.89 0.52
C LEU A 13 6.05 -4.54 1.14
N THR A 14 5.10 -4.99 0.33
CA THR A 14 3.97 -5.81 0.83
C THR A 14 4.46 -7.23 1.12
N ILE A 15 4.35 -7.67 2.37
CA ILE A 15 4.70 -9.02 2.81
C ILE A 15 3.49 -9.92 3.05
N GLN A 16 2.31 -9.33 3.22
CA GLN A 16 1.04 -10.06 3.27
C GLN A 16 -0.08 -9.20 2.67
N LEU A 17 -0.97 -9.85 1.92
CA LEU A 17 -2.17 -9.23 1.36
C LEU A 17 -3.38 -10.10 1.70
N GLY A 18 -4.40 -9.49 2.30
CA GLY A 18 -5.71 -10.09 2.49
C GLY A 18 -6.77 -9.28 1.75
N VAL A 19 -7.69 -9.95 1.06
CA VAL A 19 -8.79 -9.29 0.33
C VAL A 19 -10.09 -10.00 0.63
N ASN A 20 -11.10 -9.22 1.03
CA ASN A 20 -12.48 -9.67 1.10
C ASN A 20 -13.27 -9.00 -0.02
N LEU A 21 -13.78 -9.79 -0.96
CA LEU A 21 -14.67 -9.34 -2.03
C LEU A 21 -16.12 -9.52 -1.56
N ILE A 22 -16.86 -8.43 -1.41
CA ILE A 22 -18.16 -8.43 -0.74
C ILE A 22 -19.30 -8.48 -1.77
N ARG A 23 -19.09 -7.90 -2.95
CA ARG A 23 -20.08 -7.89 -4.04
C ARG A 23 -19.43 -7.61 -5.39
N ASN A 24 -20.19 -7.87 -6.46
CA ASN A 24 -19.80 -7.48 -7.81
C ASN A 24 -19.97 -5.96 -8.02
N ALA A 25 -19.04 -5.35 -8.75
CA ALA A 25 -19.16 -3.98 -9.19
C ALA A 25 -20.19 -3.88 -10.32
N LYS A 26 -21.19 -3.01 -10.16
CA LYS A 26 -22.14 -2.65 -11.24
C LYS A 26 -21.70 -1.40 -12.01
N SER A 27 -20.74 -0.67 -11.45
CA SER A 27 -20.13 0.53 -12.01
C SER A 27 -18.73 0.20 -12.54
N SER A 28 -18.31 0.90 -13.59
CA SER A 28 -16.96 0.80 -14.16
C SER A 28 -15.90 1.55 -13.34
N ARG A 29 -16.32 2.33 -12.33
CA ARG A 29 -15.42 3.12 -11.48
C ARG A 29 -15.55 2.71 -10.01
N LEU A 30 -14.40 2.51 -9.38
CA LEU A 30 -14.25 2.26 -7.95
C LEU A 30 -13.38 3.36 -7.33
N VAL A 31 -13.61 3.64 -6.05
CA VAL A 31 -12.84 4.57 -5.22
C VAL A 31 -12.21 3.77 -4.10
N ALA A 32 -10.90 3.90 -3.92
CA ALA A 32 -10.15 3.21 -2.88
C ALA A 32 -9.65 4.24 -1.85
N GLU A 33 -10.00 4.02 -0.59
CA GLU A 33 -9.57 4.85 0.53
C GLU A 33 -8.73 4.01 1.48
N ALA A 34 -7.46 4.36 1.61
CA ALA A 34 -6.50 3.66 2.43
C ALA A 34 -6.29 4.39 3.77
N VAL A 35 -6.35 3.63 4.86
CA VAL A 35 -6.05 4.13 6.21
C VAL A 35 -5.04 3.20 6.89
N PRO A 36 -3.97 3.75 7.49
CA PRO A 36 -3.09 2.95 8.34
C PRO A 36 -3.88 2.52 9.58
N VAL A 37 -3.88 1.22 9.87
CA VAL A 37 -4.49 0.65 11.08
C VAL A 37 -3.44 0.29 12.13
N HIS A 38 -2.17 0.17 11.71
CA HIS A 38 -1.01 0.03 12.59
C HIS A 38 0.23 0.64 11.92
N VAL A 39 1.01 1.43 12.66
CA VAL A 39 2.28 2.03 12.17
C VAL A 39 3.40 1.71 13.17
N GLY A 40 4.28 0.79 12.80
CA GLY A 40 5.46 0.42 13.58
C GLY A 40 6.74 0.56 12.75
N GLY A 41 7.90 0.58 13.43
CA GLY A 41 9.20 0.75 12.76
C GLY A 41 9.64 -0.44 11.91
N ARG A 42 9.00 -1.61 12.06
CA ARG A 42 9.29 -2.84 11.28
C ARG A 42 8.13 -3.27 10.39
N VAL A 43 6.92 -2.87 10.76
CA VAL A 43 5.68 -3.32 10.11
C VAL A 43 4.70 -2.16 10.05
N LEU A 44 4.11 -1.94 8.87
CA LEU A 44 2.98 -1.05 8.62
C LEU A 44 1.79 -1.91 8.19
N VAL A 45 0.61 -1.66 8.74
CA VAL A 45 -0.63 -2.31 8.29
C VAL A 45 -1.58 -1.25 7.79
N VAL A 46 -2.01 -1.40 6.53
CA VAL A 46 -2.95 -0.50 5.87
C VAL A 46 -4.21 -1.28 5.54
N ARG A 47 -5.37 -0.71 5.90
CA ARG A 47 -6.66 -1.17 5.41
C ARG A 47 -7.13 -0.23 4.32
N THR A 48 -7.52 -0.78 3.19
CA THR A 48 -8.10 -0.05 2.08
C THR A 48 -9.54 -0.50 1.88
N ASP A 49 -10.47 0.42 2.05
CA ASP A 49 -11.86 0.21 1.68
C ASP A 49 -12.04 0.62 0.22
N VAL A 50 -12.58 -0.28 -0.59
CA VAL A 50 -12.90 -0.04 -1.99
C VAL A 50 -14.41 0.07 -2.12
N ARG A 51 -14.90 1.20 -2.63
CA ARG A 51 -16.32 1.52 -2.79
C ARG A 51 -16.66 1.82 -4.23
N ASP A 52 -17.91 1.61 -4.64
CA ASP A 52 -18.38 2.16 -5.91
C ASP A 52 -18.70 3.66 -5.79
N THR A 53 -19.10 4.26 -6.90
CA THR A 53 -19.53 5.66 -6.97
C THR A 53 -20.75 5.98 -6.12
N ASP A 54 -21.53 4.97 -5.73
CA ASP A 54 -22.70 5.10 -4.84
C ASP A 54 -22.30 4.95 -3.36
N GLY A 55 -21.00 4.85 -3.05
CA GLY A 55 -20.44 4.73 -1.70
C GLY A 55 -20.59 3.33 -1.07
N ARG A 56 -21.10 2.36 -1.83
CA ARG A 56 -21.33 1.00 -1.32
C ARG A 56 -20.02 0.22 -1.32
N LEU A 57 -19.77 -0.56 -0.26
CA LEU A 57 -18.52 -1.31 -0.11
C LEU A 57 -18.44 -2.45 -1.12
N PHE A 58 -17.37 -2.47 -1.90
CA PHE A 58 -17.05 -3.51 -2.90
C PHE A 58 -16.07 -4.53 -2.32
N ALA A 59 -14.98 -4.05 -1.72
CA ALA A 59 -13.96 -4.89 -1.11
C ALA A 59 -13.30 -4.18 0.06
N THR A 60 -12.74 -4.98 0.97
CA THR A 60 -11.77 -4.51 1.96
C THR A 60 -10.46 -5.25 1.73
N VAL A 61 -9.39 -4.48 1.58
CA VAL A 61 -8.02 -4.99 1.41
C VAL A 61 -7.22 -4.65 2.64
N THR A 62 -6.42 -5.59 3.14
CA THR A 62 -5.46 -5.35 4.21
C THR A 62 -4.07 -5.71 3.70
N ASN A 63 -3.16 -4.75 3.68
CA ASN A 63 -1.76 -4.95 3.37
C ASN A 63 -0.95 -4.91 4.67
N THR A 64 -0.14 -5.93 4.91
CA THR A 64 0.96 -5.88 5.86
C THR A 64 2.24 -5.59 5.08
N LEU A 65 2.95 -4.56 5.49
CA LEU A 65 4.04 -3.95 4.77
C LEU A 65 5.30 -3.90 5.65
N VAL A 66 6.46 -4.07 5.05
CA VAL A 66 7.74 -3.66 5.65
C VAL A 66 8.01 -2.22 5.17
N PRO A 67 8.13 -1.24 6.07
CA PRO A 67 8.49 0.13 5.70
C PRO A 67 9.85 0.14 5.00
N ALA A 68 9.99 0.92 3.94
CA ALA A 68 11.31 1.09 3.35
C ALA A 68 12.23 1.84 4.31
N SER A 69 13.44 1.32 4.53
CA SER A 69 14.49 2.06 5.20
C SER A 69 15.43 2.70 4.19
N SER A 70 15.92 3.90 4.50
CA SER A 70 16.96 4.57 3.69
C SER A 70 18.24 3.73 3.57
N ARG A 71 18.50 2.85 4.55
CA ARG A 71 19.67 1.96 4.57
C ARG A 71 19.58 0.82 3.54
N GLU A 72 18.38 0.30 3.30
CA GLU A 72 18.16 -0.80 2.34
C GLU A 72 18.07 -0.28 0.89
N ALA A 73 17.53 0.94 0.71
CA ALA A 73 17.50 1.63 -0.58
C ALA A 73 18.91 1.90 -1.14
N ASP A 74 19.85 2.27 -0.27
CA ASP A 74 21.26 2.49 -0.63
C ASP A 74 22.02 1.20 -0.96
N ALA A 75 21.66 0.08 -0.33
CA ALA A 75 22.29 -1.22 -0.57
C ALA A 75 21.93 -1.78 -1.97
N GLY A 76 20.65 -1.70 -2.36
CA GLY A 76 20.19 -2.16 -3.67
C GLY A 76 20.75 -1.35 -4.85
N ARG A 77 21.17 -0.09 -4.62
CA ARG A 77 21.82 0.75 -5.64
C ARG A 77 23.25 0.29 -5.96
N ARG A 78 23.97 -0.28 -4.99
CA ARG A 78 25.36 -0.72 -5.17
C ARG A 78 25.47 -2.03 -5.94
N GLU A 79 24.54 -2.97 -5.75
CA GLU A 79 24.54 -4.26 -6.46
C GLU A 79 24.19 -4.17 -7.95
N LYS A 80 23.44 -3.14 -8.40
CA LYS A 80 23.06 -2.97 -9.82
C LYS A 80 24.13 -2.32 -10.71
N SER A 81 25.31 -2.03 -10.18
CA SER A 81 26.39 -1.33 -10.91
C SER A 81 27.55 -2.25 -11.30
N GLU A 82 27.38 -3.58 -11.21
CA GLU A 82 28.40 -4.59 -11.53
C GLU A 82 27.96 -5.51 -12.68
#